data_AF-A0A8C9TYT3-F1
#
_entry.id   AF-A0A8C9TYT3-F1
#
_cell.length_a   1.000
_cell.length_b   1.000
_cell.length_c   1.000
_cell.angle_alpha   90.00
_cell.angle_beta   90.00
_cell.angle_gamma   90.00
#
_symmetry.space_group_name_H-M   'P 1'
#
loop_
_entity.id
_entity.type
_entity.pdbx_description
1 polymer ?
#
loop_
_entity_poly.entity_id
_entity_poly.type
_entity_poly.pdbx_seq_one_letter_code
_entity_poly.pdbx_strand_id
1 'polypeptide(L)'
;MTANTYKQVQNEASLSLQFWDDPTVDGFQALLMTPKPLIRTCDHVFQLHGLVKLQASCKKLNLLGELMDHGGDYVLTALPFILSLLQLGLGKRIHLLTHSLTADPEWSVDSEPPKHKDQTPLSFGLLLNPEHSSSVLERGPPADSPEAAEFRQLWGPRAELRRFQDGAITEAVLWGGSSACQKRLVPREIITHLLQLHADIPESCVRYVGGLFDDVIKIGRRSCSTGEEESLKVVQSFDDLSRKLWQLEDLPLSITSVQAAHPALRYTQVFPPVPQKLDYSFFEQDKQSRALVPHKDKPCPVFIPPLQVICHMEGSGKWPHERLAIRHVKAAFHIRLGELLRKQHMYTCSTTPTHVDVYKSPAHRTVSFHHPSLMITHGALLPAAPLRLASCASSTCSPPLTGRTVL
;
A
#
# COMPACT_ATOMS: atom_id res chain seq x y z
N MET A 1 36.50 7.60 -2.22
CA MET A 1 35.06 7.77 -2.48
C MET A 1 34.56 6.51 -3.17
N THR A 2 33.54 5.84 -2.65
CA THR A 2 32.99 4.61 -3.27
C THR A 2 32.13 4.96 -4.48
N ALA A 3 31.98 4.02 -5.43
CA ALA A 3 31.14 4.22 -6.62
C ALA A 3 29.67 4.54 -6.24
N ASN A 4 29.17 3.95 -5.16
CA ASN A 4 27.83 4.23 -4.64
C ASN A 4 27.71 5.66 -4.08
N THR A 5 28.75 6.17 -3.41
CA THR A 5 28.78 7.57 -2.95
C THR A 5 28.73 8.52 -4.15
N TYR A 6 29.48 8.22 -5.21
CA TYR A 6 29.44 9.01 -6.44
C TYR A 6 28.03 9.02 -7.08
N LYS A 7 27.39 7.85 -7.20
CA LYS A 7 26.00 7.75 -7.69
C LYS A 7 25.01 8.51 -6.80
N GLN A 8 25.20 8.48 -5.48
CA GLN A 8 24.38 9.26 -4.54
C GLN A 8 24.54 10.77 -4.78
N VAL A 9 25.78 11.25 -4.92
CA VAL A 9 26.04 12.66 -5.24
C VAL A 9 25.42 13.04 -6.59
N GLN A 10 25.54 12.19 -7.60
CA GLN A 10 24.92 12.42 -8.91
C GLN A 10 23.39 12.52 -8.82
N ASN A 11 22.75 11.64 -8.02
CA ASN A 11 21.32 11.68 -7.78
C ASN A 11 20.89 12.98 -7.07
N GLU A 12 21.56 13.34 -5.97
CA GLU A 12 21.26 14.59 -5.24
C GLU A 12 21.53 15.83 -6.09
N ALA A 13 22.56 15.82 -6.94
CA ALA A 13 22.82 16.92 -7.88
C ALA A 13 21.70 17.05 -8.92
N SER A 14 21.22 15.93 -9.47
CA SER A 14 20.09 15.93 -10.40
C SER A 14 18.81 16.45 -9.75
N LEU A 15 18.52 16.04 -8.51
CA LEU A 15 17.37 16.57 -7.75
C LEU A 15 17.55 18.06 -7.47
N SER A 16 18.75 18.49 -7.09
CA SER A 16 19.03 19.90 -6.82
C SER A 16 18.77 20.78 -8.03
N LEU A 17 19.18 20.35 -9.23
CA LEU A 17 18.88 21.07 -10.47
C LEU A 17 17.38 21.23 -10.71
N GLN A 18 16.56 20.20 -10.45
CA GLN A 18 15.10 20.29 -10.57
C GLN A 18 14.51 21.35 -9.63
N PHE A 19 15.03 21.46 -8.40
CA PHE A 19 14.59 22.48 -7.45
C PHE A 19 15.06 23.90 -7.83
N TRP A 20 16.22 24.03 -8.49
CA TRP A 20 16.68 25.32 -9.01
C TRP A 20 15.87 25.78 -10.23
N ASP A 21 15.42 24.84 -11.07
CA ASP A 21 14.64 25.12 -12.27
C ASP A 21 13.15 25.36 -12.00
N ASP A 22 12.64 24.99 -10.82
CA ASP A 22 11.23 25.17 -10.44
C ASP A 22 10.99 26.52 -9.74
N PRO A 23 10.32 27.49 -10.41
CA PRO A 23 10.06 28.81 -9.83
C PRO A 23 8.97 28.81 -8.75
N THR A 24 8.25 27.70 -8.55
CA THR A 24 7.15 27.59 -7.59
C THR A 24 7.58 27.14 -6.20
N VAL A 25 8.83 26.68 -6.06
CA VAL A 25 9.36 26.10 -4.83
C VAL A 25 10.43 27.01 -4.24
N ASP A 26 10.44 27.15 -2.90
CA ASP A 26 11.56 27.76 -2.19
C ASP A 26 12.76 26.81 -2.18
N GLY A 27 13.55 26.85 -3.25
CA GLY A 27 14.74 26.03 -3.41
C GLY A 27 15.81 26.29 -2.34
N PHE A 28 15.90 27.50 -1.78
CA PHE A 28 16.90 27.82 -0.75
C PHE A 28 16.65 27.02 0.52
N GLN A 29 15.42 27.04 1.03
CA GLN A 29 15.05 26.30 2.23
C GLN A 29 15.18 24.78 2.02
N ALA A 30 14.73 24.28 0.86
CA ALA A 30 14.74 22.86 0.54
C ALA A 30 16.16 22.28 0.37
N LEU A 31 17.07 23.04 -0.24
CA LEU A 31 18.41 22.57 -0.58
C LEU A 31 19.45 22.83 0.53
N LEU A 32 19.39 23.98 1.20
CA LEU A 32 20.48 24.44 2.07
C LEU A 32 20.12 24.42 3.57
N MET A 33 18.85 24.59 3.91
CA MET A 33 18.42 24.74 5.31
C MET A 33 17.83 23.47 5.92
N THR A 34 17.55 22.45 5.09
CA THR A 34 16.85 21.23 5.54
C THR A 34 17.84 20.07 5.67
N PRO A 35 18.15 19.59 6.90
CA PRO A 35 19.00 18.43 7.08
C PRO A 35 18.28 17.17 6.59
N LYS A 36 19.03 16.36 5.83
CA LYS A 36 18.55 15.13 5.19
C LYS A 36 19.23 13.90 5.81
N PRO A 37 18.78 13.40 6.98
CA PRO A 37 19.31 12.16 7.54
C PRO A 37 18.91 10.97 6.67
N LEU A 38 19.74 9.92 6.64
CA LEU A 38 19.56 8.75 5.77
C LEU A 38 18.18 8.08 5.92
N ILE A 39 17.62 8.05 7.13
CA ILE A 39 16.28 7.50 7.42
C ILE A 39 15.13 8.29 6.79
N ARG A 40 15.35 9.54 6.39
CA ARG A 40 14.36 10.38 5.72
C ARG A 40 14.57 10.50 4.21
N THR A 41 15.74 10.09 3.70
CA THR A 41 16.09 10.18 2.27
C THR A 41 15.87 8.87 1.52
N CYS A 42 15.69 7.76 2.23
CA CYS A 42 15.56 6.43 1.65
C CYS A 42 14.25 5.79 2.10
N ASP A 43 13.65 4.97 1.24
CA ASP A 43 12.38 4.31 1.55
C ASP A 43 12.58 3.24 2.62
N HIS A 44 13.60 2.40 2.42
CA HIS A 44 13.94 1.32 3.33
C HIS A 44 15.39 1.51 3.80
N VAL A 45 15.65 1.24 5.07
CA VAL A 45 16.97 1.34 5.67
C VAL A 45 17.28 0.03 6.38
N PHE A 46 18.52 -0.44 6.29
CA PHE A 46 18.99 -1.54 7.12
C PHE A 46 20.32 -1.20 7.77
N GLN A 47 20.55 -1.80 8.93
CA GLN A 47 21.72 -1.54 9.76
C GLN A 47 22.42 -2.86 10.06
N LEU A 48 23.74 -2.90 9.89
CA LEU A 48 24.59 -4.02 10.27
C LEU A 48 25.20 -3.76 11.65
N HIS A 49 24.92 -4.67 12.59
CA HIS A 49 25.39 -4.63 13.97
C HIS A 49 26.47 -5.69 14.19
N GLY A 50 27.26 -5.51 15.24
CA GLY A 50 28.29 -6.48 15.60
C GLY A 50 29.37 -6.56 14.52
N LEU A 51 29.94 -5.40 14.16
CA LEU A 51 30.91 -5.24 13.08
C LEU A 51 32.15 -6.13 13.23
N VAL A 52 32.46 -6.59 14.45
CA VAL A 52 33.47 -7.64 14.71
C VAL A 52 33.26 -8.89 13.85
N LYS A 53 32.00 -9.25 13.56
CA LYS A 53 31.68 -10.42 12.73
C LYS A 53 32.14 -10.26 11.27
N LEU A 54 32.40 -9.04 10.80
CA LEU A 54 33.00 -8.79 9.49
C LEU A 54 34.41 -9.41 9.38
N GLN A 55 35.08 -9.70 10.50
CA GLN A 55 36.34 -10.45 10.48
C GLN A 55 36.16 -11.83 9.82
N ALA A 56 35.06 -12.53 10.10
CA ALA A 56 34.76 -13.81 9.46
C ALA A 56 34.47 -13.62 7.96
N SER A 57 33.76 -12.54 7.61
CA SER A 57 33.52 -12.15 6.23
C SER A 57 34.82 -11.91 5.46
N CYS A 58 35.76 -11.13 6.00
CA CYS A 58 37.05 -10.87 5.37
C CYS A 58 37.85 -12.17 5.15
N LYS A 59 37.82 -13.10 6.11
CA LYS A 59 38.48 -14.42 5.95
C LYS A 59 37.84 -15.24 4.84
N LYS A 60 36.51 -15.34 4.81
CA LYS A 60 35.77 -16.09 3.79
C LYS A 60 35.97 -15.53 2.39
N LEU A 61 36.01 -14.20 2.28
CA LEU A 61 36.18 -13.48 1.03
C LEU A 61 37.65 -13.38 0.59
N ASN A 62 38.58 -13.98 1.35
CA ASN A 62 40.03 -13.91 1.14
C ASN A 62 40.60 -12.47 1.08
N LEU A 63 39.99 -11.53 1.82
CA LEU A 63 40.33 -10.10 1.82
C LEU A 63 41.43 -9.73 2.83
N LEU A 64 42.33 -10.66 3.17
CA LEU A 64 43.33 -10.42 4.20
C LEU A 64 44.43 -9.45 3.74
N GLY A 65 44.73 -9.39 2.44
CA GLY A 65 45.68 -8.43 1.87
C GLY A 65 45.14 -7.02 1.94
N GLU A 66 43.91 -6.82 1.47
CA GLU A 66 43.19 -5.55 1.51
C GLU A 66 42.95 -5.08 2.95
N LEU A 67 42.76 -6.02 3.89
CA LEU A 67 42.68 -5.70 5.31
C LEU A 67 43.99 -5.09 5.83
N MET A 68 45.15 -5.54 5.37
CA MET A 68 46.44 -4.95 5.72
C MET A 68 46.57 -3.54 5.13
N ASP A 69 46.16 -3.35 3.87
CA ASP A 69 46.18 -2.04 3.19
C ASP A 69 45.27 -1.01 3.88
N HIS A 70 44.17 -1.47 4.49
CA HIS A 70 43.24 -0.66 5.26
C HIS A 70 43.55 -0.60 6.77
N GLY A 71 44.76 -0.99 7.19
CA GLY A 71 45.19 -0.85 8.59
C GLY A 71 44.39 -1.69 9.59
N GLY A 72 43.73 -2.77 9.13
CA GLY A 72 42.92 -3.64 9.97
C GLY A 72 41.44 -3.23 10.12
N ASP A 73 40.96 -2.24 9.36
CA ASP A 73 39.56 -1.83 9.37
C ASP A 73 38.68 -2.80 8.56
N TYR A 74 37.93 -3.65 9.28
CA TYR A 74 37.04 -4.63 8.65
C TYR A 74 35.89 -4.00 7.85
N VAL A 75 35.44 -2.81 8.24
CA VAL A 75 34.33 -2.11 7.60
C VAL A 75 34.76 -1.62 6.23
N LEU A 76 35.88 -0.90 6.16
CA LEU A 76 36.41 -0.38 4.90
C LEU A 76 36.79 -1.50 3.93
N THR A 77 37.34 -2.61 4.43
CA THR A 77 37.69 -3.78 3.60
C THR A 77 36.46 -4.51 3.06
N ALA A 78 35.44 -4.76 3.88
CA ALA A 78 34.27 -5.55 3.45
C ALA A 78 33.22 -4.73 2.69
N LEU A 79 33.16 -3.41 2.91
CA LEU A 79 32.11 -2.54 2.36
C LEU A 79 32.03 -2.57 0.82
N PRO A 80 33.13 -2.47 0.04
CA PRO A 80 33.05 -2.53 -1.42
C PRO A 80 32.38 -3.80 -1.94
N PHE A 81 32.74 -4.94 -1.34
CA PHE A 81 32.15 -6.24 -1.68
C PHE A 81 30.65 -6.30 -1.34
N ILE A 82 30.27 -5.83 -0.15
CA ILE A 82 28.87 -5.79 0.28
C ILE A 82 28.05 -4.90 -0.68
N LEU A 83 28.56 -3.73 -1.04
CA LEU A 83 27.88 -2.82 -1.95
C LEU A 83 27.70 -3.44 -3.34
N SER A 84 28.74 -4.07 -3.91
CA SER A 84 28.63 -4.73 -5.21
C SER A 84 27.66 -5.91 -5.18
N LEU A 85 27.71 -6.72 -4.12
CA LEU A 85 26.82 -7.87 -3.93
C LEU A 85 25.36 -7.45 -3.86
N LEU A 86 25.05 -6.44 -3.03
CA LEU A 86 23.69 -5.96 -2.86
C LEU A 86 23.18 -5.22 -4.09
N GLN A 87 24.04 -4.47 -4.79
CA GLN A 87 23.67 -3.84 -6.06
C GLN A 87 23.29 -4.88 -7.11
N LEU A 88 24.06 -5.97 -7.21
CA LEU A 88 23.79 -7.07 -8.14
C LEU A 88 22.51 -7.82 -7.77
N GLY A 89 22.32 -8.16 -6.50
CA GLY A 89 21.19 -8.93 -6.03
C GLY A 89 19.85 -8.18 -5.98
N LEU A 90 19.86 -6.91 -5.60
CA LEU A 90 18.64 -6.08 -5.61
C LEU A 90 18.30 -5.60 -7.03
N GLY A 91 19.29 -5.45 -7.91
CA GLY A 91 19.09 -5.19 -9.33
C GLY A 91 18.12 -4.04 -9.60
N LYS A 92 17.08 -4.30 -10.38
CA LYS A 92 16.07 -3.31 -10.80
C LYS A 92 15.12 -2.85 -9.69
N ARG A 93 15.16 -3.49 -8.51
CA ARG A 93 14.27 -3.19 -7.37
C ARG A 93 14.63 -1.90 -6.66
N ILE A 94 15.83 -1.39 -6.89
CA ILE A 94 16.34 -0.15 -6.31
C ILE A 94 16.77 0.81 -7.42
N HIS A 95 16.53 2.10 -7.20
CA HIS A 95 17.15 3.17 -7.96
C HIS A 95 18.54 3.50 -7.42
N LEU A 96 18.72 3.46 -6.09
CA LEU A 96 19.95 3.84 -5.43
C LEU A 96 20.20 3.01 -4.16
N LEU A 97 21.45 2.57 -3.98
CA LEU A 97 21.96 1.99 -2.75
C LEU A 97 22.94 2.97 -2.10
N THR A 98 22.54 3.57 -0.98
CA THR A 98 23.35 4.50 -0.18
C THR A 98 23.89 3.81 1.07
N HIS A 99 24.95 4.37 1.65
CA HIS A 99 25.51 3.93 2.91
C HIS A 99 26.01 5.15 3.69
N SER A 100 25.99 5.05 5.00
CA SER A 100 26.59 6.04 5.89
C SER A 100 27.66 5.34 6.70
N LEU A 101 28.92 5.73 6.48
CA LEU A 101 29.99 5.42 7.41
C LEU A 101 29.75 6.20 8.69
N THR A 102 30.10 5.59 9.81
CA THR A 102 30.04 6.23 11.13
C THR A 102 31.26 7.11 11.27
N ALA A 103 31.12 8.25 11.96
CA ALA A 103 32.28 9.08 12.27
C ALA A 103 33.32 8.24 13.01
N ASP A 104 34.59 8.47 12.71
CA ASP A 104 35.68 7.83 13.43
C ASP A 104 35.52 8.18 14.92
N PRO A 105 35.48 7.17 15.81
CA PRO A 105 35.32 7.45 17.23
C PRO A 105 36.51 8.29 17.69
N GLU A 106 36.24 9.33 18.48
CA GLU A 106 37.28 10.10 19.15
C GLU A 106 37.55 9.47 20.52
N TRP A 107 38.83 9.30 20.89
CA TRP A 107 39.23 8.76 22.18
C TRP A 107 40.38 9.56 22.79
N SER A 108 40.55 9.46 24.11
CA SER A 108 41.66 10.11 24.82
C SER A 108 42.97 9.43 24.44
N VAL A 109 44.05 10.21 24.32
CA VAL A 109 45.41 9.70 24.07
C VAL A 109 45.86 8.70 25.14
N ASP A 110 45.36 8.85 26.37
CA ASP A 110 45.68 7.97 27.50
C ASP A 110 44.86 6.67 27.53
N SER A 111 43.92 6.49 26.60
CA SER A 111 43.02 5.32 26.55
C SER A 111 43.34 4.38 25.39
N GLU A 112 42.98 3.10 25.55
CA GLU A 112 43.07 2.13 24.46
C GLU A 112 42.19 2.55 23.27
N PRO A 113 42.62 2.26 22.02
CA PRO A 113 41.83 2.59 20.84
C PRO A 113 40.47 1.88 20.84
N PRO A 114 39.42 2.53 20.30
CA PRO A 114 38.09 1.96 20.17
C PRO A 114 38.11 0.64 19.40
N LYS A 115 37.40 -0.35 19.92
CA LYS A 115 37.32 -1.69 19.31
C LYS A 115 36.11 -1.73 18.38
N HIS A 116 36.17 -2.54 17.33
CA HIS A 116 35.06 -2.76 16.39
C HIS A 116 33.75 -3.25 17.04
N LYS A 117 33.81 -3.80 18.26
CA LYS A 117 32.60 -4.16 19.05
C LYS A 117 31.85 -2.95 19.59
N ASP A 118 32.55 -1.84 19.79
CA ASP A 118 32.06 -0.62 20.41
C ASP A 118 31.67 0.42 19.33
N GLN A 119 31.93 0.10 18.05
CA GLN A 119 31.53 0.93 16.92
C GLN A 119 30.02 0.88 16.68
N THR A 120 29.47 2.03 16.29
CA THR A 120 28.06 2.19 15.90
C THR A 120 27.74 1.37 14.65
N PRO A 121 26.47 0.96 14.47
CA PRO A 121 26.08 0.10 13.35
C PRO A 121 26.23 0.80 12.00
N LEU A 122 26.69 0.06 11.00
CA LEU A 122 26.81 0.52 9.63
C LEU A 122 25.42 0.60 8.99
N SER A 123 25.04 1.78 8.49
CA SER A 123 23.69 2.02 7.95
C SER A 123 23.69 2.07 6.43
N PHE A 124 22.69 1.44 5.82
CA PHE A 124 22.48 1.39 4.38
C PHE A 124 21.06 1.85 4.05
N GLY A 125 20.93 2.68 3.02
CA GLY A 125 19.66 3.18 2.53
C GLY A 125 19.34 2.63 1.15
N LEU A 126 18.07 2.29 0.94
CA LEU A 126 17.53 1.80 -0.32
C LEU A 126 16.51 2.82 -0.81
N LEU A 127 16.75 3.39 -1.97
CA LEU A 127 15.72 4.07 -2.75
C LEU A 127 15.09 3.02 -3.66
N LEU A 128 13.86 2.63 -3.38
CA LEU A 128 13.17 1.54 -4.04
C LEU A 128 12.59 1.99 -5.39
N ASN A 129 12.52 1.06 -6.33
CA ASN A 129 11.74 1.21 -7.54
C ASN A 129 10.33 0.61 -7.29
N PRO A 130 9.26 1.41 -7.26
CA PRO A 130 7.91 0.92 -6.96
C PRO A 130 7.40 -0.12 -7.97
N GLU A 131 7.90 -0.11 -9.21
CA GLU A 131 7.48 -1.06 -10.26
C GLU A 131 7.99 -2.50 -10.02
N HIS A 132 9.13 -2.64 -9.34
CA HIS A 132 9.83 -3.92 -9.22
C HIS A 132 10.08 -4.36 -7.77
N SER A 133 10.10 -3.43 -6.81
CA SER A 133 10.44 -3.70 -5.41
C SER A 133 9.59 -4.81 -4.78
N SER A 134 8.29 -4.85 -5.07
CA SER A 134 7.34 -5.85 -4.55
C SER A 134 7.24 -7.13 -5.39
N SER A 135 8.09 -7.31 -6.42
CA SER A 135 8.07 -8.53 -7.23
C SER A 135 8.54 -9.74 -6.41
N VAL A 136 7.77 -10.81 -6.38
CA VAL A 136 8.14 -12.03 -5.64
C VAL A 136 9.05 -12.93 -6.48
N LEU A 137 9.03 -12.77 -7.80
CA LEU A 137 9.75 -13.63 -8.73
C LEU A 137 10.93 -12.87 -9.32
N GLU A 138 12.12 -13.45 -9.17
CA GLU A 138 13.33 -13.02 -9.87
C GLU A 138 13.53 -13.95 -11.07
N ARG A 139 13.39 -13.43 -12.29
CA ARG A 139 13.60 -14.19 -13.52
C ARG A 139 15.05 -14.06 -13.94
N GLY A 140 15.76 -15.18 -13.94
CA GLY A 140 17.13 -15.30 -14.42
C GLY A 140 17.21 -15.58 -15.92
N PRO A 141 18.44 -15.88 -16.40
CA PRO A 141 18.69 -16.18 -17.80
C PRO A 141 18.24 -17.61 -18.19
N PRO A 142 18.18 -17.93 -19.50
CA PRO A 142 17.86 -19.28 -19.97
C PRO A 142 18.79 -20.34 -19.38
N ALA A 143 18.26 -21.55 -19.12
CA ALA A 143 19.01 -22.61 -18.45
C ALA A 143 20.30 -23.02 -19.18
N ASP A 144 20.31 -22.92 -20.51
CA ASP A 144 21.43 -23.30 -21.38
C ASP A 144 22.48 -22.19 -21.55
N SER A 145 22.24 -21.01 -20.97
CA SER A 145 23.13 -19.86 -21.09
C SER A 145 24.30 -19.94 -20.09
N PRO A 146 25.49 -19.43 -20.41
CA PRO A 146 26.61 -19.38 -19.47
C PRO A 146 26.29 -18.50 -18.25
N GLU A 147 25.45 -17.46 -18.41
CA GLU A 147 25.03 -16.59 -17.31
C GLU A 147 24.17 -17.34 -16.27
N ALA A 148 23.60 -18.50 -16.60
CA ALA A 148 22.87 -19.34 -15.65
C ALA A 148 23.77 -19.86 -14.53
N ALA A 149 25.05 -20.12 -14.81
CA ALA A 149 26.01 -20.54 -13.79
C ALA A 149 26.28 -19.42 -12.78
N GLU A 150 26.43 -18.18 -13.26
CA GLU A 150 26.61 -17.00 -12.41
C GLU A 150 25.36 -16.73 -11.56
N PHE A 151 24.17 -16.89 -12.15
CA PHE A 151 22.91 -16.77 -11.42
C PHE A 151 22.79 -17.82 -10.31
N ARG A 152 23.12 -19.08 -10.58
CA ARG A 152 23.16 -20.15 -9.58
C ARG A 152 24.19 -19.88 -8.49
N GLN A 153 25.36 -19.32 -8.83
CA GLN A 153 26.37 -18.95 -7.85
C GLN A 153 25.89 -17.80 -6.94
N LEU A 154 25.24 -16.79 -7.50
CA LEU A 154 24.71 -15.65 -6.76
C LEU A 154 23.63 -16.05 -5.76
N TRP A 155 22.65 -16.85 -6.20
CA TRP A 155 21.48 -17.19 -5.38
C TRP A 155 21.64 -18.49 -4.58
N GLY A 156 22.60 -19.33 -4.97
CA GLY A 156 22.92 -20.59 -4.31
C GLY A 156 21.70 -21.52 -4.23
N PRO A 157 21.32 -22.00 -3.03
CA PRO A 157 20.25 -22.99 -2.87
C PRO A 157 18.84 -22.47 -3.22
N ARG A 158 18.69 -21.16 -3.45
CA ARG A 158 17.41 -20.54 -3.83
C ARG A 158 17.16 -20.53 -5.34
N ALA A 159 18.18 -20.76 -6.16
CA ALA A 159 18.03 -20.85 -7.61
C ALA A 159 17.36 -22.16 -7.99
N GLU A 160 16.26 -22.07 -8.74
CA GLU A 160 15.53 -23.22 -9.27
C GLU A 160 15.18 -23.02 -10.75
N LEU A 161 15.13 -24.12 -11.49
CA LEU A 161 14.66 -24.11 -12.87
C LEU A 161 13.14 -24.00 -12.90
N ARG A 162 12.63 -23.01 -13.62
CA ARG A 162 11.19 -22.78 -13.74
C ARG A 162 10.78 -22.66 -15.20
N ARG A 163 9.73 -23.40 -15.56
CA ARG A 163 9.03 -23.24 -16.84
C ARG A 163 7.99 -22.13 -16.73
N PHE A 164 8.08 -21.15 -17.61
CA PHE A 164 7.17 -20.01 -17.67
C PHE A 164 6.03 -20.26 -18.67
N GLN A 165 4.99 -19.39 -18.65
CA GLN A 165 3.82 -19.53 -19.53
C GLN A 165 4.17 -19.36 -21.02
N ASP A 166 5.27 -18.69 -21.32
CA ASP A 166 5.87 -18.56 -22.66
C ASP A 166 6.59 -19.84 -23.11
N GLY A 167 6.62 -20.89 -22.27
CA GLY A 167 7.30 -22.16 -22.56
C GLY A 167 8.80 -22.13 -22.30
N ALA A 168 9.38 -20.96 -21.99
CA ALA A 168 10.80 -20.84 -21.71
C ALA A 168 11.16 -21.47 -20.36
N ILE A 169 12.31 -22.16 -20.33
CA ILE A 169 12.90 -22.72 -19.12
C ILE A 169 14.07 -21.83 -18.74
N THR A 170 13.91 -21.07 -17.66
CA THR A 170 14.94 -20.16 -17.16
C THR A 170 15.24 -20.47 -15.70
N GLU A 171 16.43 -20.08 -15.25
CA GLU A 171 16.71 -20.00 -13.82
C GLU A 171 15.78 -18.96 -13.18
N ALA A 172 15.34 -19.20 -11.95
CA ALA A 172 14.48 -18.28 -11.23
C ALA A 172 14.68 -18.39 -9.72
N VAL A 173 14.31 -17.32 -9.00
CA VAL A 173 14.19 -17.34 -7.54
C VAL A 173 12.80 -16.86 -7.14
N LEU A 174 12.15 -17.60 -6.26
CA LEU A 174 10.87 -17.22 -5.68
C LEU A 174 11.05 -16.80 -4.22
N TRP A 175 10.67 -15.55 -3.92
CA TRP A 175 10.66 -14.99 -2.58
C TRP A 175 9.35 -15.30 -1.83
N GLY A 176 9.32 -15.05 -0.53
CA GLY A 176 8.08 -15.12 0.24
C GLY A 176 7.15 -13.95 -0.12
N GLY A 177 5.84 -14.19 -0.25
CA GLY A 177 4.89 -13.07 -0.39
C GLY A 177 3.55 -13.42 -1.01
N SER A 178 2.60 -13.84 -0.17
CA SER A 178 1.20 -14.00 -0.58
C SER A 178 0.44 -12.67 -0.59
N SER A 179 0.81 -11.75 0.32
CA SER A 179 0.17 -10.46 0.51
C SER A 179 1.10 -9.28 0.22
N ALA A 180 0.53 -8.12 -0.05
CA ALA A 180 1.24 -6.85 -0.26
C ALA A 180 2.18 -6.50 0.91
N CYS A 181 1.72 -6.70 2.15
CA CYS A 181 2.54 -6.64 3.37
C CYS A 181 3.85 -7.44 3.23
N GLN A 182 3.74 -8.73 2.89
CA GLN A 182 4.92 -9.59 2.79
C GLN A 182 5.80 -9.21 1.59
N LYS A 183 5.16 -8.85 0.47
CA LYS A 183 5.86 -8.43 -0.76
C LYS A 183 6.72 -7.19 -0.54
N ARG A 184 6.29 -6.24 0.31
CA ARG A 184 7.11 -5.07 0.71
C ARG A 184 8.42 -5.48 1.38
N LEU A 185 8.47 -6.63 2.05
CA LEU A 185 9.64 -7.12 2.77
C LEU A 185 10.57 -8.00 1.92
N VAL A 186 10.26 -8.24 0.65
CA VAL A 186 11.14 -9.02 -0.26
C VAL A 186 12.58 -8.46 -0.31
N PRO A 187 12.83 -7.13 -0.36
CA PRO A 187 14.19 -6.61 -0.31
C PRO A 187 14.94 -7.00 0.98
N ARG A 188 14.25 -7.10 2.13
CA ARG A 188 14.84 -7.61 3.38
C ARG A 188 15.29 -9.06 3.20
N GLU A 189 14.42 -9.92 2.67
CA GLU A 189 14.74 -11.34 2.45
C GLU A 189 15.98 -11.49 1.55
N ILE A 190 16.03 -10.74 0.45
CA ILE A 190 17.17 -10.70 -0.47
C ILE A 190 18.46 -10.32 0.26
N ILE A 191 18.44 -9.21 1.00
CA ILE A 191 19.63 -8.70 1.72
C ILE A 191 20.11 -9.74 2.74
N THR A 192 19.21 -10.27 3.56
CA THR A 192 19.58 -11.26 4.58
C THR A 192 20.14 -12.54 3.97
N HIS A 193 19.57 -13.01 2.85
CA HIS A 193 20.03 -14.21 2.15
C HIS A 193 21.43 -14.00 1.56
N LEU A 194 21.65 -12.90 0.84
CA LEU A 194 22.93 -12.62 0.17
C LEU A 194 24.05 -12.40 1.18
N LEU A 195 23.80 -11.63 2.24
CA LEU A 195 24.78 -11.37 3.29
C LEU A 195 25.17 -12.65 4.04
N GLN A 196 24.20 -13.52 4.33
CA GLN A 196 24.49 -14.82 4.96
C GLN A 196 25.27 -15.74 4.03
N LEU A 197 24.86 -15.85 2.76
CA LEU A 197 25.45 -16.78 1.80
C LEU A 197 26.88 -16.41 1.42
N HIS A 198 27.13 -15.13 1.13
CA HIS A 198 28.42 -14.68 0.58
C HIS A 198 29.35 -14.07 1.62
N ALA A 199 28.82 -13.43 2.66
CA ALA A 199 29.62 -12.73 3.66
C ALA A 199 29.60 -13.38 5.06
N ASP A 200 28.92 -14.50 5.28
CA ASP A 200 28.76 -15.11 6.62
C ASP A 200 28.17 -14.16 7.68
N ILE A 201 27.39 -13.16 7.25
CA ILE A 201 26.72 -12.22 8.14
C ILE A 201 25.32 -12.76 8.43
N PRO A 202 25.02 -13.18 9.67
CA PRO A 202 23.73 -13.75 10.00
C PRO A 202 22.61 -12.71 10.03
N GLU A 203 21.37 -13.16 9.83
CA GLU A 203 20.18 -12.29 9.91
C GLU A 203 20.10 -11.53 11.24
N SER A 204 20.57 -12.14 12.34
CA SER A 204 20.64 -11.47 13.65
C SER A 204 21.48 -10.18 13.68
N CYS A 205 22.40 -9.99 12.73
CA CYS A 205 23.18 -8.76 12.60
C CYS A 205 22.45 -7.68 11.79
N VAL A 206 21.40 -8.04 11.05
CA VAL A 206 20.68 -7.14 10.15
C VAL A 206 19.43 -6.63 10.84
N ARG A 207 19.42 -5.35 11.23
CA ARG A 207 18.18 -4.67 11.62
C ARG A 207 17.59 -4.00 10.41
N TYR A 208 16.34 -4.33 10.09
CA TYR A 208 15.66 -3.79 8.93
C TYR A 208 14.58 -2.80 9.34
N VAL A 209 14.52 -1.67 8.64
CA VAL A 209 13.56 -0.59 8.82
C VAL A 209 12.88 -0.34 7.47
N GLY A 210 11.74 -1.00 7.28
CA GLY A 210 10.90 -0.87 6.08
C GLY A 210 9.70 -1.78 6.25
N GLY A 211 8.57 -1.25 6.71
CA GLY A 211 7.39 -2.03 7.13
C GLY A 211 7.05 -1.95 8.63
N LEU A 212 7.71 -1.07 9.41
CA LEU A 212 7.42 -0.90 10.86
C LEU A 212 5.95 -0.55 11.15
N PHE A 213 5.31 0.18 10.24
CA PHE A 213 3.91 0.58 10.39
C PHE A 213 2.93 -0.53 10.00
N ASP A 214 3.37 -1.58 9.31
CA ASP A 214 2.49 -2.68 8.90
C ASP A 214 1.85 -3.33 10.13
N ASP A 215 2.57 -3.48 11.24
CA ASP A 215 2.02 -4.05 12.48
C ASP A 215 0.84 -3.26 13.06
N VAL A 216 0.77 -1.94 12.79
CA VAL A 216 -0.32 -1.08 13.25
C VAL A 216 -1.57 -1.22 12.39
N ILE A 217 -1.39 -1.51 11.09
CA ILE A 217 -2.49 -1.58 10.10
C ILE A 217 -2.88 -3.00 9.69
N LYS A 218 -2.17 -4.03 10.18
CA LYS A 218 -2.47 -5.43 9.92
C LYS A 218 -3.88 -5.80 10.37
N ILE A 219 -4.60 -6.49 9.49
CA ILE A 219 -5.97 -6.91 9.73
C ILE A 219 -6.04 -8.42 9.88
N GLY A 220 -6.59 -8.86 11.02
CA GLY A 220 -6.74 -10.27 11.35
C GLY A 220 -5.46 -10.94 11.87
N ARG A 221 -5.61 -12.09 12.51
CA ARG A 221 -4.50 -12.81 13.18
C ARG A 221 -3.80 -13.86 12.30
N ARG A 222 -4.38 -14.26 11.16
CA ARG A 222 -3.98 -15.46 10.41
C ARG A 222 -3.15 -15.19 9.15
N SER A 223 -3.27 -14.01 8.55
CA SER A 223 -2.53 -13.62 7.35
C SER A 223 -2.09 -12.17 7.51
N CYS A 224 -0.81 -11.86 7.26
CA CYS A 224 -0.39 -10.46 7.21
C CYS A 224 -1.06 -9.79 6.01
N SER A 225 -2.13 -9.03 6.19
CA SER A 225 -2.70 -8.20 5.13
C SER A 225 -2.95 -6.81 5.70
N THR A 226 -2.63 -5.81 4.89
CA THR A 226 -2.85 -4.39 5.16
C THR A 226 -4.10 -3.86 4.46
N GLY A 227 -4.92 -4.76 3.89
CA GLY A 227 -6.20 -4.39 3.28
C GLY A 227 -6.16 -4.02 1.81
N GLU A 228 -4.97 -4.01 1.20
CA GLU A 228 -4.78 -3.66 -0.21
C GLU A 228 -5.48 -4.67 -1.12
N GLU A 229 -5.41 -5.97 -0.79
CA GLU A 229 -6.08 -7.02 -1.57
C GLU A 229 -7.60 -6.90 -1.51
N GLU A 230 -8.14 -6.53 -0.34
CA GLU A 230 -9.58 -6.31 -0.18
C GLU A 230 -10.04 -5.06 -0.92
N SER A 231 -9.22 -4.01 -0.93
CA SER A 231 -9.48 -2.80 -1.71
C SER A 231 -9.49 -3.10 -3.22
N LEU A 232 -8.54 -3.91 -3.70
CA LEU A 232 -8.51 -4.35 -5.10
C LEU A 232 -9.77 -5.15 -5.47
N LYS A 233 -10.22 -6.08 -4.62
CA LYS A 233 -11.46 -6.83 -4.85
C LYS A 233 -12.68 -5.90 -4.96
N VAL A 234 -12.71 -4.83 -4.17
CA VAL A 234 -13.79 -3.83 -4.22
C VAL A 234 -13.76 -3.04 -5.52
N VAL A 235 -12.58 -2.61 -5.98
CA VAL A 235 -12.41 -1.95 -7.28
C VAL A 235 -12.84 -2.88 -8.43
N GLN A 236 -12.38 -4.13 -8.45
CA GLN A 236 -12.79 -5.12 -9.46
C GLN A 236 -14.31 -5.39 -9.44
N SER A 237 -14.91 -5.42 -8.25
CA SER A 237 -16.36 -5.56 -8.09
C SER A 237 -17.11 -4.34 -8.65
N PHE A 238 -16.58 -3.14 -8.43
CA PHE A 238 -17.12 -1.92 -9.01
C PHE A 238 -16.98 -1.91 -10.55
N ASP A 239 -15.83 -2.29 -11.10
CA ASP A 239 -15.62 -2.32 -12.56
C ASP A 239 -16.59 -3.27 -13.26
N ASP A 240 -16.82 -4.46 -12.68
CA ASP A 240 -17.82 -5.39 -13.19
C ASP A 240 -19.25 -4.85 -13.09
N LEU A 241 -19.58 -4.13 -12.01
CA LEU A 241 -20.89 -3.48 -11.88
C LEU A 241 -21.04 -2.34 -12.89
N SER A 242 -19.99 -1.54 -13.11
CA SER A 242 -19.96 -0.45 -14.09
C SER A 242 -20.20 -0.97 -15.50
N ARG A 243 -19.51 -2.06 -15.90
CA ARG A 243 -19.72 -2.70 -17.21
C ARG A 243 -21.17 -3.16 -17.39
N LYS A 244 -21.76 -3.78 -16.37
CA LYS A 244 -23.15 -4.24 -16.40
C LYS A 244 -24.14 -3.08 -16.49
N LEU A 245 -23.90 -1.98 -15.78
CA LEU A 245 -24.73 -0.77 -15.87
C LEU A 245 -24.73 -0.17 -17.28
N TRP A 246 -23.58 -0.16 -17.95
CA TRP A 246 -23.48 0.32 -19.34
C TRP A 246 -24.19 -0.60 -20.34
N GLN A 247 -24.33 -1.88 -20.02
CA GLN A 247 -25.03 -2.87 -20.85
C GLN A 247 -26.54 -2.94 -20.56
N LEU A 248 -27.06 -2.10 -19.65
CA LEU A 248 -28.48 -2.09 -19.36
C LEU A 248 -29.28 -1.49 -20.52
N GLU A 249 -30.06 -2.34 -21.16
CA GLU A 249 -31.06 -1.96 -22.16
C GLU A 249 -32.39 -1.62 -21.46
N ASP A 250 -33.27 -0.89 -22.16
CA ASP A 250 -34.61 -0.49 -21.69
C ASP A 250 -34.68 0.52 -20.52
N LEU A 251 -33.61 1.29 -20.30
CA LEU A 251 -33.66 2.52 -19.50
C LEU A 251 -34.20 3.68 -20.36
N PRO A 252 -35.08 4.56 -19.83
CA PRO A 252 -35.60 5.70 -20.58
C PRO A 252 -34.54 6.73 -21.01
N LEU A 253 -33.41 6.75 -20.29
CA LEU A 253 -32.21 7.53 -20.59
C LEU A 253 -31.01 6.61 -20.38
N SER A 254 -30.12 6.56 -21.36
CA SER A 254 -28.91 5.75 -21.29
C SER A 254 -27.94 6.27 -20.21
N ILE A 255 -27.15 5.38 -19.61
CA ILE A 255 -26.11 5.74 -18.64
C ILE A 255 -24.85 6.14 -19.41
N THR A 256 -24.40 7.39 -19.23
CA THR A 256 -23.22 7.93 -19.91
C THR A 256 -21.93 7.77 -19.09
N SER A 257 -22.03 7.82 -17.76
CA SER A 257 -20.86 7.58 -16.90
C SER A 257 -21.24 7.03 -15.54
N VAL A 258 -20.33 6.24 -14.97
CA VAL A 258 -20.41 5.69 -13.61
C VAL A 258 -19.12 6.05 -12.90
N GLN A 259 -19.22 6.86 -11.84
CA GLN A 259 -18.06 7.42 -11.14
C GLN A 259 -17.98 6.91 -9.70
N ALA A 260 -16.79 6.49 -9.31
CA ALA A 260 -16.48 6.06 -7.95
C ALA A 260 -16.31 7.27 -7.02
N ALA A 261 -17.19 7.43 -6.03
CA ALA A 261 -17.12 8.54 -5.06
C ALA A 261 -16.61 8.10 -3.68
N HIS A 262 -16.64 6.80 -3.38
CA HIS A 262 -16.26 6.27 -2.07
C HIS A 262 -14.72 6.13 -1.87
N PRO A 263 -14.16 6.43 -0.68
CA PRO A 263 -12.73 6.25 -0.38
C PRO A 263 -12.17 4.85 -0.67
N ALA A 264 -12.98 3.81 -0.49
CA ALA A 264 -12.62 2.41 -0.75
C ALA A 264 -12.19 2.16 -2.21
N LEU A 265 -12.72 2.94 -3.15
CA LEU A 265 -12.46 2.78 -4.59
C LEU A 265 -11.22 3.55 -5.06
N ARG A 266 -10.58 4.31 -4.16
CA ARG A 266 -9.39 5.12 -4.42
C ARG A 266 -8.32 4.93 -3.34
N TYR A 267 -8.32 3.78 -2.66
CA TYR A 267 -7.32 3.40 -1.66
C TYR A 267 -7.10 4.40 -0.51
N THR A 268 -8.12 5.20 -0.15
CA THR A 268 -8.04 6.21 0.94
C THR A 268 -8.94 5.89 2.12
N GLN A 269 -9.50 4.67 2.16
CA GLN A 269 -10.29 4.24 3.32
C GLN A 269 -9.35 3.82 4.46
N VAL A 270 -9.56 4.37 5.66
CA VAL A 270 -8.75 4.08 6.85
C VAL A 270 -8.80 2.60 7.23
N PHE A 271 -10.00 2.03 7.24
CA PHE A 271 -10.19 0.62 7.52
C PHE A 271 -10.41 -0.12 6.20
N PRO A 272 -9.75 -1.27 6.01
CA PRO A 272 -9.92 -2.03 4.80
C PRO A 272 -11.38 -2.42 4.58
N PRO A 273 -11.80 -2.47 3.31
CA PRO A 273 -13.10 -3.00 2.97
C PRO A 273 -13.12 -4.54 3.10
N VAL A 274 -13.19 -5.09 4.32
CA VAL A 274 -13.39 -6.53 4.55
C VAL A 274 -14.87 -6.96 4.37
N PRO A 275 -15.17 -8.07 3.67
CA PRO A 275 -16.51 -8.65 3.62
C PRO A 275 -17.00 -9.04 5.01
N GLN A 276 -18.25 -8.68 5.34
CA GLN A 276 -18.82 -8.98 6.64
C GLN A 276 -20.10 -9.80 6.51
N LYS A 277 -20.18 -10.88 7.28
CA LYS A 277 -21.41 -11.66 7.43
C LYS A 277 -22.20 -11.05 8.59
N LEU A 278 -23.43 -10.63 8.31
CA LEU A 278 -24.37 -10.24 9.36
C LEU A 278 -24.80 -11.50 10.09
N ASP A 279 -24.63 -11.50 11.40
CA ASP A 279 -25.24 -12.51 12.25
C ASP A 279 -26.63 -12.03 12.64
N TYR A 280 -27.64 -12.62 12.00
CA TYR A 280 -29.04 -12.24 12.19
C TYR A 280 -29.54 -12.50 13.62
N SER A 281 -28.86 -13.32 14.43
CA SER A 281 -29.20 -13.52 15.85
C SER A 281 -28.98 -12.27 16.71
N PHE A 282 -28.24 -11.28 16.20
CA PHE A 282 -28.02 -9.98 16.86
C PHE A 282 -29.18 -9.02 16.66
N PHE A 283 -30.19 -9.40 15.88
CA PHE A 283 -31.29 -8.52 15.50
C PHE A 283 -32.64 -9.13 15.90
N GLU A 284 -33.53 -8.27 16.38
CA GLU A 284 -34.95 -8.55 16.49
C GLU A 284 -35.69 -7.86 15.36
N GLN A 285 -36.77 -8.48 14.88
CA GLN A 285 -37.61 -7.84 13.88
C GLN A 285 -38.65 -6.98 14.59
N ASP A 286 -38.62 -5.68 14.35
CA ASP A 286 -39.65 -4.77 14.86
C ASP A 286 -41.01 -5.11 14.23
N LYS A 287 -42.04 -5.23 15.07
CA LYS A 287 -43.37 -5.68 14.66
C LYS A 287 -44.08 -4.68 13.76
N GLN A 288 -43.77 -3.39 13.89
CA GLN A 288 -44.42 -2.32 13.12
C GLN A 288 -43.71 -2.07 11.79
N SER A 289 -42.39 -1.86 11.82
CA SER A 289 -41.60 -1.50 10.64
C SER A 289 -41.05 -2.71 9.87
N ARG A 290 -41.10 -3.91 10.45
CA ARG A 290 -40.40 -5.12 9.97
C ARG A 290 -38.88 -4.96 9.82
N ALA A 291 -38.31 -3.87 10.34
CA ALA A 291 -36.89 -3.60 10.31
C ALA A 291 -36.14 -4.49 11.31
N LEU A 292 -34.90 -4.83 10.99
CA LEU A 292 -33.99 -5.52 11.90
C LEU A 292 -33.39 -4.49 12.86
N VAL A 293 -33.69 -4.62 14.15
CA VAL A 293 -33.20 -3.74 15.21
C VAL A 293 -32.20 -4.52 16.07
N PRO A 294 -31.03 -3.95 16.40
CA PRO A 294 -30.06 -4.62 17.26
C PRO A 294 -30.66 -5.01 18.62
N HIS A 295 -30.39 -6.24 19.06
CA HIS A 295 -30.78 -6.74 20.36
C HIS A 295 -30.01 -6.03 21.46
N LYS A 296 -30.69 -5.61 22.54
CA LYS A 296 -30.07 -4.80 23.62
C LYS A 296 -28.92 -5.52 24.34
N ASP A 297 -29.06 -6.83 24.54
CA ASP A 297 -28.06 -7.65 25.26
C ASP A 297 -26.92 -8.15 24.35
N LYS A 298 -26.88 -7.75 23.08
CA LYS A 298 -25.86 -8.14 22.13
C LYS A 298 -25.00 -6.93 21.77
N PRO A 299 -23.70 -7.10 21.47
CA PRO A 299 -22.88 -5.99 21.02
C PRO A 299 -23.43 -5.41 19.72
N CYS A 300 -23.23 -4.10 19.54
CA CYS A 300 -23.67 -3.38 18.36
C CYS A 300 -23.12 -4.06 17.09
N PRO A 301 -23.96 -4.35 16.09
CA PRO A 301 -23.51 -4.82 14.80
C PRO A 301 -22.48 -3.87 14.21
N VAL A 302 -21.52 -4.42 13.48
CA VAL A 302 -20.51 -3.60 12.83
C VAL A 302 -21.14 -2.79 11.71
N PHE A 303 -20.78 -1.51 11.67
CA PHE A 303 -21.24 -0.59 10.64
C PHE A 303 -20.57 -0.90 9.31
N ILE A 304 -21.38 -1.22 8.30
CA ILE A 304 -20.92 -1.46 6.93
C ILE A 304 -21.30 -0.22 6.10
N PRO A 305 -20.36 0.67 5.76
CA PRO A 305 -20.68 1.86 4.98
C PRO A 305 -21.03 1.45 3.54
N PRO A 306 -22.09 2.05 2.96
CA PRO A 306 -22.39 1.83 1.55
C PRO A 306 -21.32 2.47 0.66
N LEU A 307 -20.97 1.79 -0.42
CA LEU A 307 -20.07 2.33 -1.43
C LEU A 307 -20.83 3.31 -2.32
N GLN A 308 -20.55 4.60 -2.15
CA GLN A 308 -21.15 5.66 -2.96
C GLN A 308 -20.62 5.64 -4.39
N VAL A 309 -21.55 5.55 -5.33
CA VAL A 309 -21.30 5.59 -6.76
C VAL A 309 -22.23 6.61 -7.40
N ILE A 310 -21.70 7.37 -8.35
CA ILE A 310 -22.42 8.42 -9.04
C ILE A 310 -22.72 7.98 -10.47
N CYS A 311 -23.99 7.97 -10.86
CA CYS A 311 -24.39 7.68 -12.25
C CYS A 311 -24.84 8.96 -12.95
N HIS A 312 -24.28 9.20 -14.13
CA HIS A 312 -24.76 10.22 -15.05
C HIS A 312 -25.55 9.56 -16.17
N MET A 313 -26.67 10.18 -16.52
CA MET A 313 -27.48 9.79 -17.66
C MET A 313 -27.20 10.72 -18.83
N GLU A 314 -27.68 10.36 -20.01
CA GLU A 314 -27.65 11.24 -21.18
C GLU A 314 -28.43 12.54 -20.93
N GLY A 315 -28.02 13.59 -21.64
CA GLY A 315 -28.71 14.87 -21.58
C GLY A 315 -30.14 14.76 -22.11
N SER A 316 -31.10 15.34 -21.39
CA SER A 316 -32.49 15.39 -21.83
C SER A 316 -33.08 16.78 -21.61
N GLY A 317 -33.78 17.32 -22.60
CA GLY A 317 -34.56 18.55 -22.43
C GLY A 317 -35.87 18.36 -21.66
N LYS A 318 -36.23 17.11 -21.32
CA LYS A 318 -37.51 16.77 -20.70
C LYS A 318 -37.49 16.80 -19.16
N TRP A 319 -36.41 17.27 -18.55
CA TRP A 319 -36.32 17.41 -17.10
C TRP A 319 -37.26 18.52 -16.60
N PRO A 320 -38.09 18.26 -15.57
CA PRO A 320 -38.93 19.29 -14.98
C PRO A 320 -38.12 20.43 -14.37
N HIS A 321 -38.70 21.63 -14.31
CA HIS A 321 -38.07 22.79 -13.65
C HIS A 321 -38.31 22.83 -12.13
N GLU A 322 -39.33 22.13 -11.65
CA GLU A 322 -39.66 22.09 -10.22
C GLU A 322 -38.84 21.03 -9.47
N ARG A 323 -38.31 21.39 -8.29
CA ARG A 323 -37.47 20.50 -7.47
C ARG A 323 -38.16 19.19 -7.06
N LEU A 324 -39.43 19.24 -6.69
CA LEU A 324 -40.18 18.03 -6.29
C LEU A 324 -40.42 17.11 -7.47
N ALA A 325 -40.81 17.66 -8.62
CA ALA A 325 -40.97 16.90 -9.86
C ALA A 325 -39.67 16.20 -10.28
N ILE A 326 -38.51 16.87 -10.16
CA ILE A 326 -37.20 16.24 -10.41
C ILE A 326 -36.97 15.05 -9.49
N ARG A 327 -37.30 15.15 -8.19
CA ARG A 327 -37.14 14.04 -7.24
C ARG A 327 -38.02 12.85 -7.60
N HIS A 328 -39.26 13.09 -8.04
CA HIS A 328 -40.16 12.03 -8.48
C HIS A 328 -39.68 11.35 -9.77
N VAL A 329 -39.19 12.12 -10.75
CA VAL A 329 -38.60 11.57 -11.97
C VAL A 329 -37.35 10.73 -11.64
N LYS A 330 -36.45 11.23 -10.77
CA LYS A 330 -35.29 10.45 -10.29
C LYS A 330 -35.72 9.15 -9.60
N ALA A 331 -36.74 9.21 -8.74
CA ALA A 331 -37.28 8.02 -8.08
C ALA A 331 -37.82 6.98 -9.08
N ALA A 332 -38.50 7.43 -10.14
CA ALA A 332 -38.97 6.54 -11.22
C ALA A 332 -37.80 5.87 -11.96
N PHE A 333 -36.72 6.62 -12.25
CA PHE A 333 -35.48 6.05 -12.79
C PHE A 333 -34.86 5.02 -11.85
N HIS A 334 -34.80 5.32 -10.55
CA HIS A 334 -34.27 4.38 -9.55
C HIS A 334 -35.07 3.08 -9.49
N ILE A 335 -36.41 3.15 -9.54
CA ILE A 335 -37.28 1.97 -9.59
C ILE A 335 -36.97 1.15 -10.84
N ARG A 336 -36.96 1.78 -12.02
CA ARG A 336 -36.69 1.09 -13.29
C ARG A 336 -35.29 0.46 -13.31
N LEU A 337 -34.28 1.18 -12.84
CA LEU A 337 -32.91 0.70 -12.71
C LEU A 337 -32.84 -0.54 -11.80
N GLY A 338 -33.50 -0.50 -10.64
CA GLY A 338 -33.56 -1.63 -9.72
C GLY A 338 -34.26 -2.85 -10.31
N GLU A 339 -35.34 -2.66 -11.08
CA GLU A 339 -36.02 -3.75 -11.80
C GLU A 339 -35.13 -4.40 -12.85
N LEU A 340 -34.42 -3.60 -13.66
CA LEU A 340 -33.55 -4.10 -14.71
C LEU A 340 -32.36 -4.86 -14.13
N LEU A 341 -31.72 -4.32 -13.09
CA LEU A 341 -30.62 -5.01 -12.40
C LEU A 341 -31.05 -6.35 -11.79
N ARG A 342 -32.28 -6.45 -11.28
CA ARG A 342 -32.86 -7.72 -10.80
C ARG A 342 -33.13 -8.69 -11.95
N LYS A 343 -33.72 -8.20 -13.05
CA LYS A 343 -34.13 -9.05 -14.20
C LYS A 343 -32.95 -9.56 -15.04
N GLN A 344 -32.01 -8.68 -15.39
CA GLN A 344 -30.93 -8.99 -16.33
C GLN A 344 -29.68 -9.56 -15.63
N HIS A 345 -29.42 -9.17 -14.38
CA HIS A 345 -28.18 -9.53 -13.67
C HIS A 345 -28.39 -10.19 -12.31
N MET A 346 -29.64 -10.48 -11.92
CA MET A 346 -30.00 -11.17 -10.67
C MET A 346 -29.44 -10.49 -9.41
N TYR A 347 -29.23 -9.17 -9.44
CA TYR A 347 -28.78 -8.43 -8.27
C TYR A 347 -29.92 -8.23 -7.27
N THR A 348 -29.60 -8.30 -5.98
CA THR A 348 -30.52 -7.84 -4.94
C THR A 348 -30.41 -6.33 -4.85
N CYS A 349 -31.52 -5.63 -5.10
CA CYS A 349 -31.57 -4.17 -5.09
C CYS A 349 -32.58 -3.69 -4.05
N SER A 350 -32.34 -2.56 -3.40
CA SER A 350 -33.32 -1.80 -2.63
C SER A 350 -33.43 -0.41 -3.24
N THR A 351 -34.62 0.00 -3.68
CA THR A 351 -34.83 1.25 -4.39
C THR A 351 -35.47 2.27 -3.44
N THR A 352 -34.88 3.46 -3.37
CA THR A 352 -35.43 4.59 -2.60
C THR A 352 -35.60 5.81 -3.53
N PRO A 353 -36.39 6.83 -3.12
CA PRO A 353 -36.50 8.06 -3.90
C PRO A 353 -35.17 8.79 -4.12
N THR A 354 -34.18 8.52 -3.26
CA THR A 354 -32.89 9.23 -3.26
C THR A 354 -31.73 8.44 -3.86
N HIS A 355 -31.80 7.11 -3.84
CA HIS A 355 -30.73 6.24 -4.29
C HIS A 355 -31.23 4.83 -4.61
N VAL A 356 -30.41 4.05 -5.30
CA VAL A 356 -30.58 2.60 -5.43
C VAL A 356 -29.43 1.93 -4.70
N ASP A 357 -29.77 1.02 -3.81
CA ASP A 357 -28.83 0.18 -3.08
C ASP A 357 -28.71 -1.17 -3.79
N VAL A 358 -27.51 -1.53 -4.22
CA VAL A 358 -27.24 -2.81 -4.91
C VAL A 358 -26.34 -3.67 -4.07
N TYR A 359 -26.79 -4.87 -3.75
CA TYR A 359 -26.07 -5.84 -2.96
C TYR A 359 -25.33 -6.81 -3.88
N LYS A 360 -23.99 -6.82 -3.79
CA LYS A 360 -23.13 -7.70 -4.59
C LYS A 360 -22.31 -8.64 -3.70
N SER A 361 -22.53 -9.95 -3.89
CA SER A 361 -21.72 -11.04 -3.30
C SER A 361 -20.44 -11.26 -4.12
N PRO A 362 -19.30 -11.61 -3.49
CA PRO A 362 -19.15 -12.19 -2.15
C PRO A 362 -19.01 -11.18 -0.99
N ALA A 363 -19.12 -9.87 -1.26
CA ALA A 363 -18.72 -8.85 -0.30
C ALA A 363 -19.82 -8.38 0.68
N HIS A 364 -21.10 -8.81 0.54
CA HIS A 364 -22.24 -8.29 1.32
C HIS A 364 -22.22 -6.75 1.43
N ARG A 365 -21.95 -6.08 0.31
CA ARG A 365 -21.84 -4.62 0.26
C ARG A 365 -23.00 -4.02 -0.49
N THR A 366 -23.55 -3.00 0.12
CA THR A 366 -24.51 -2.09 -0.49
C THR A 366 -23.74 -1.05 -1.30
N VAL A 367 -23.96 -1.02 -2.60
CA VAL A 367 -23.52 0.08 -3.47
C VAL A 367 -24.69 1.04 -3.59
N SER A 368 -24.56 2.26 -3.09
CA SER A 368 -25.62 3.28 -3.19
C SER A 368 -25.35 4.20 -4.36
N PHE A 369 -26.29 4.24 -5.30
CA PHE A 369 -26.23 5.11 -6.47
C PHE A 369 -26.84 6.47 -6.18
N HIS A 370 -26.09 7.53 -6.45
CA HIS A 370 -26.57 8.90 -6.37
C HIS A 370 -26.46 9.58 -7.74
N HIS A 371 -27.56 10.18 -8.20
CA HIS A 371 -27.52 11.06 -9.38
C HIS A 371 -27.27 12.51 -8.95
N PRO A 372 -26.20 13.20 -9.42
CA PRO A 372 -25.95 14.58 -9.04
C PRO A 372 -27.08 15.47 -9.54
N SER A 373 -27.39 16.53 -8.80
CA SER A 373 -28.35 17.55 -9.25
C SER A 373 -27.53 18.79 -9.57
N LEU A 374 -27.04 18.94 -10.80
CA LEU A 374 -26.28 20.12 -11.21
C LEU A 374 -26.96 20.97 -12.29
N MET A 375 -28.27 20.79 -12.53
CA MET A 375 -28.98 21.61 -13.52
C MET A 375 -29.91 22.69 -12.97
N ILE A 376 -30.05 22.90 -11.65
CA ILE A 376 -30.84 24.04 -11.13
C ILE A 376 -30.21 24.63 -9.86
N THR A 377 -29.11 25.35 -10.01
CA THR A 377 -28.62 26.29 -8.98
C THR A 377 -28.04 27.55 -9.62
N HIS A 378 -28.86 28.30 -10.36
CA HIS A 378 -28.55 29.69 -10.73
C HIS A 378 -29.33 30.73 -9.91
N GLY A 379 -29.94 30.34 -8.78
CA GLY A 379 -30.78 31.27 -8.00
C GLY A 379 -30.90 31.01 -6.49
N ALA A 380 -30.11 30.12 -5.90
CA ALA A 380 -30.06 29.99 -4.43
C ALA A 380 -28.68 29.49 -3.99
N LEU A 381 -27.85 30.43 -3.56
CA LEU A 381 -26.69 30.17 -2.72
C LEU A 381 -27.17 29.56 -1.41
N LEU A 382 -27.08 28.24 -1.28
CA LEU A 382 -26.95 27.57 0.01
C LEU A 382 -25.85 26.50 -0.13
N PRO A 383 -24.96 26.39 0.87
CA PRO A 383 -23.75 25.60 0.78
C PRO A 383 -24.07 24.12 0.58
N ALA A 384 -23.25 23.45 -0.22
CA ALA A 384 -23.23 22.00 -0.32
C ALA A 384 -23.07 21.39 1.08
N ALA A 385 -24.18 20.95 1.67
CA ALA A 385 -24.20 20.19 2.91
C ALA A 385 -24.32 18.70 2.55
N PRO A 386 -23.30 17.87 2.80
CA PRO A 386 -23.45 16.43 2.78
C PRO A 386 -24.24 16.01 4.03
N LEU A 387 -25.57 16.07 3.98
CA LEU A 387 -26.41 15.57 5.06
C LEU A 387 -26.56 14.05 4.92
N ARG A 388 -25.70 13.34 5.67
CA ARG A 388 -25.97 11.98 6.14
C ARG A 388 -27.13 12.01 7.13
N LEU A 389 -28.10 11.11 6.96
CA LEU A 389 -28.93 10.64 8.05
C LEU A 389 -28.87 9.11 8.05
N ALA A 390 -28.34 8.58 9.15
CA ALA A 390 -28.38 7.17 9.46
C ALA A 390 -29.84 6.70 9.65
N SER A 391 -30.14 5.51 9.17
CA SER A 391 -31.22 4.67 9.71
C SER A 391 -30.53 3.75 10.72
N CYS A 392 -30.78 3.74 12.03
CA CYS A 392 -31.96 4.10 12.82
C CYS A 392 -31.57 4.87 14.10
N ALA A 393 -32.27 5.96 14.40
CA ALA A 393 -32.68 6.35 15.76
C ALA A 393 -33.64 7.54 15.66
N SER A 394 -34.87 7.32 16.10
CA SER A 394 -35.91 8.34 16.25
C SER A 394 -35.51 9.38 17.31
N SER A 395 -35.87 10.63 17.03
CA SER A 395 -35.73 11.81 17.88
C SER A 395 -36.36 11.65 19.27
N THR A 396 -35.69 12.12 20.33
CA THR A 396 -36.19 13.18 21.25
C THR A 396 -35.21 13.46 22.42
N CYS A 397 -34.98 14.77 22.64
CA CYS A 397 -34.63 15.48 23.88
C CYS A 397 -33.53 14.94 24.82
N SER A 398 -32.42 15.68 24.90
CA SER A 398 -31.44 15.61 26.00
C SER A 398 -31.87 16.49 27.19
N PRO A 399 -31.63 16.04 28.43
CA PRO A 399 -31.19 16.90 29.52
C PRO A 399 -29.73 16.54 29.95
N PRO A 400 -29.04 17.41 30.70
CA PRO A 400 -27.58 17.40 30.80
C PRO A 400 -27.06 16.35 31.78
N LEU A 401 -26.03 15.59 31.40
CA LEU A 401 -25.32 14.68 32.28
C LEU A 401 -24.16 15.41 32.98
N THR A 402 -24.39 15.76 34.23
CA THR A 402 -23.34 15.95 35.23
C THR A 402 -22.68 14.62 35.56
N GLY A 403 -21.36 14.56 35.46
CA GLY A 403 -20.52 13.99 36.51
C GLY A 403 -20.16 12.50 36.49
N ARG A 404 -18.84 12.29 36.62
CA ARG A 404 -18.12 11.17 37.24
C ARG A 404 -17.77 9.96 36.38
N THR A 405 -16.62 10.10 35.73
CA THR A 405 -15.65 9.02 35.52
C THR A 405 -15.15 8.52 36.88
N VAL A 406 -15.26 7.21 37.12
CA VAL A 406 -14.42 6.50 38.10
C VAL A 406 -13.71 5.38 37.34
N LEU A 407 -12.39 5.39 37.55
CA LEU A 407 -11.27 4.59 37.06
C LEU A 407 -11.56 3.20 36.46
#